data_AF-A0A2E8A0I1-F1
#
_entry.id   AF-A0A2E8A0I1-F1
#
_cell.length_a   1.000
_cell.length_b   1.000
_cell.length_c   1.000
_cell.angle_alpha   90.00
_cell.angle_beta   90.00
_cell.angle_gamma   90.00
#
_symmetry.space_group_name_H-M   'P 1'
#
loop_
_entity.id
_entity.type
_entity.pdbx_description
1 polymer ?
#
loop_
_entity_poly.entity_id
_entity_poly.type
_entity_poly.pdbx_seq_one_letter_code
_entity_poly.pdbx_strand_id
1 'polypeptide(L)'
;EPVVDQLSGAQPVSVTKRVTRGLKADVPVSVLLDSGVLLSLSQPPERKIGIIELDAAAGKEYRVGYHNFFVITRYNHSHSYAMSVFELAEQVARRSRGS
;
A
#
# COMPACT_ATOMS: atom_id res chain seq x y z
N GLU A 1 0.93 -10.07 -9.36
CA GLU A 1 1.38 -8.70 -9.02
C GLU A 1 0.97 -8.41 -7.57
N PRO A 2 1.83 -7.80 -6.73
CA PRO A 2 1.47 -7.44 -5.36
C PRO A 2 0.32 -6.43 -5.34
N VAL A 3 -0.53 -6.48 -4.31
CA VAL A 3 -1.64 -5.53 -4.11
C VAL A 3 -1.19 -4.42 -3.18
N VAL A 4 -0.66 -4.79 -2.01
CA VAL A 4 -0.18 -3.88 -0.97
C VAL A 4 1.14 -4.39 -0.40
N ASP A 5 2.03 -3.48 -0.02
CA ASP A 5 3.19 -3.77 0.84
C ASP A 5 3.07 -3.05 2.19
N GLN A 6 3.46 -3.74 3.26
CA GLN A 6 3.62 -3.12 4.58
C GLN A 6 4.95 -2.40 4.66
N LEU A 7 4.92 -1.13 5.08
CA LEU A 7 6.13 -0.40 5.42
C LEU A 7 6.56 -0.81 6.83
N SER A 8 7.56 -1.69 6.93
CA SER A 8 8.16 -2.06 8.21
C SER A 8 9.20 -1.03 8.66
N GLY A 9 9.21 -0.69 9.96
CA GLY A 9 10.22 0.19 10.57
C GLY A 9 9.79 1.65 10.74
N ALA A 10 10.74 2.51 11.14
CA ALA A 10 10.51 3.95 11.25
C ALA A 10 10.21 4.53 9.86
N GLN A 11 8.97 4.94 9.64
CA GLN A 11 8.52 5.45 8.35
C GLN A 11 9.23 6.78 8.06
N PRO A 12 10.02 6.88 6.98
CA PRO A 12 10.72 8.12 6.69
C PRO A 12 9.71 9.25 6.49
N VAL A 13 10.00 10.43 7.04
CA VAL A 13 9.17 11.64 6.86
C VAL A 13 8.94 11.95 5.37
N SER A 14 9.87 11.53 4.50
CA SER A 14 9.75 11.64 3.05
C SER A 14 8.57 10.84 2.48
N VAL A 15 8.17 9.73 3.11
CA VAL A 15 7.04 8.89 2.69
C VAL A 15 5.72 9.53 3.09
N THR A 16 5.60 10.04 4.32
CA THR A 16 4.36 10.65 4.83
C THR A 16 4.00 11.94 4.08
N LYS A 17 4.98 12.64 3.52
CA LYS A 17 4.75 13.81 2.64
C LYS A 17 4.24 13.44 1.24
N ARG A 18 4.26 12.16 0.87
CA ARG A 18 3.91 11.67 -0.47
C ARG A 18 2.63 10.83 -0.48
N VAL A 19 1.76 11.01 0.51
CA VAL A 19 0.43 10.40 0.55
C VAL A 19 -0.30 10.67 -0.77
N THR A 20 -0.71 9.58 -1.42
CA THR A 20 -1.43 9.62 -2.68
C THR A 20 -2.86 10.10 -2.39
N ARG A 21 -3.21 11.26 -2.95
CA ARG A 21 -4.54 11.87 -2.77
C ARG A 21 -5.57 11.35 -3.78
N GLY A 22 -5.11 10.91 -4.96
CA GLY A 22 -5.96 10.36 -6.00
C GLY A 22 -6.17 8.86 -5.85
N LEU A 23 -7.01 8.28 -6.70
CA LEU A 23 -7.28 6.84 -6.74
C LEU A 23 -6.43 6.13 -7.80
N LYS A 24 -5.16 6.54 -7.93
CA LYS A 24 -4.20 5.93 -8.86
C LYS A 24 -2.79 6.01 -8.32
N ALA A 25 -1.99 5.01 -8.67
CA ALA A 25 -0.56 4.99 -8.41
C ALA A 25 0.16 6.12 -9.20
N ASP A 26 0.88 6.98 -8.50
CA ASP A 26 1.51 8.18 -9.05
C ASP A 26 2.94 8.43 -8.57
N VAL A 27 3.42 7.69 -7.58
CA VAL A 27 4.79 7.78 -7.04
C VAL A 27 5.64 6.68 -7.66
N PRO A 28 6.80 6.97 -8.28
CA PRO A 28 7.69 5.92 -8.76
C PRO A 28 8.39 5.22 -7.59
N VAL A 29 8.63 3.92 -7.70
CA VAL A 29 9.31 3.09 -6.70
C VAL A 29 10.68 3.67 -6.33
N SER A 30 11.42 4.24 -7.28
CA SER A 30 12.74 4.84 -7.04
C SER A 30 12.74 5.84 -5.87
N VAL A 31 11.67 6.63 -5.72
CA VAL A 31 11.53 7.61 -4.64
C VAL A 31 11.53 6.95 -3.26
N LEU A 32 10.94 5.77 -3.14
CA LEU A 32 10.96 5.00 -1.88
C LEU A 32 12.34 4.41 -1.62
N LEU A 33 12.97 3.83 -2.66
CA LEU A 33 14.30 3.25 -2.55
C LEU A 33 15.34 4.31 -2.14
N ASP A 34 15.29 5.49 -2.76
CA ASP A 34 16.16 6.64 -2.43
C ASP A 34 15.91 7.15 -1.00
N SER A 35 14.72 6.91 -0.45
CA SER A 35 14.35 7.24 0.95
C SER A 35 14.72 6.14 1.95
N GLY A 36 15.40 5.07 1.51
CA GLY A 36 15.81 3.94 2.35
C GLY A 36 14.68 2.97 2.70
N VAL A 37 13.53 3.05 2.02
CA VAL A 37 12.40 2.14 2.23
C VAL A 37 12.66 0.84 1.48
N LEU A 38 12.51 -0.28 2.18
CA LEU A 38 12.57 -1.62 1.61
C LEU A 38 11.17 -2.13 1.26
N LEU A 39 11.02 -2.71 0.08
CA LEU A 39 9.79 -3.39 -0.37
C LEU A 39 9.96 -4.90 -0.21
N SER A 40 8.86 -5.61 0.05
CA SER A 40 8.91 -7.07 0.27
C SER A 40 9.36 -7.83 -0.98
N LEU A 41 9.07 -7.27 -2.16
CA LEU A 41 9.46 -7.80 -3.46
C LEU A 41 10.22 -6.74 -4.24
N SER A 42 11.29 -7.15 -4.93
CA SER A 42 12.01 -6.26 -5.86
C SER A 42 11.05 -5.73 -6.93
N GLN A 43 11.09 -4.42 -7.18
CA GLN A 43 10.24 -3.73 -8.15
C GLN A 43 11.09 -2.88 -9.09
N PRO A 44 10.68 -2.73 -10.37
CA PRO A 44 11.32 -1.78 -11.27
C PRO A 44 11.24 -0.35 -10.71
N PRO A 45 12.32 0.44 -10.76
CA PRO A 45 12.37 1.78 -10.15
C PRO A 45 11.35 2.76 -10.75
N GLU A 46 11.01 2.60 -12.03
CA GLU A 46 10.03 3.42 -12.75
C GLU A 46 8.58 3.05 -12.49
N ARG A 47 8.32 1.89 -11.86
CA ARG A 47 6.98 1.42 -11.58
C ARG A 47 6.27 2.40 -10.64
N LYS A 48 5.03 2.75 -10.96
CA LYS A 48 4.21 3.61 -10.11
C LYS A 48 3.53 2.80 -9.01
N ILE A 49 3.54 3.38 -7.81
CA ILE A 49 2.85 2.97 -6.60
C ILE A 49 2.10 4.17 -6.02
N GLY A 50 1.31 3.94 -4.97
CA GLY A 50 0.80 5.01 -4.14
C GLY A 50 1.12 4.80 -2.66
N ILE A 51 1.15 5.89 -1.92
CA ILE A 51 1.35 5.88 -0.47
C ILE A 51 -0.01 6.08 0.18
N ILE A 52 -0.50 5.05 0.86
CA ILE A 52 -1.82 5.01 1.46
C ILE A 52 -1.68 5.30 2.94
N GLU A 53 -2.33 6.36 3.42
CA GLU A 53 -2.47 6.67 4.85
C GLU A 53 -3.77 6.03 5.37
N LEU A 54 -3.67 5.35 6.51
CA LEU A 54 -4.76 4.67 7.19
C LEU A 54 -4.82 5.10 8.65
N ASP A 55 -6.02 5.16 9.19
CA ASP A 55 -6.25 5.35 10.62
C ASP A 55 -6.20 3.99 11.33
N ALA A 56 -5.22 3.80 12.22
CA ALA A 56 -5.09 2.62 13.06
C ALA A 56 -5.16 2.99 14.54
N ALA A 57 -5.33 1.99 15.42
CA ALA A 57 -5.49 2.20 16.86
C ALA A 57 -4.28 2.91 17.50
N ALA A 58 -3.07 2.68 16.98
CA ALA A 58 -1.83 3.28 17.46
C ALA A 58 -1.46 4.60 16.74
N GLY A 59 -2.37 5.15 15.91
CA GLY A 59 -2.14 6.33 15.10
C GLY A 59 -2.15 6.03 13.60
N LYS A 60 -1.48 6.87 12.82
CA LYS A 60 -1.45 6.73 11.36
C LYS A 60 -0.56 5.56 10.94
N GLU A 61 -1.09 4.71 10.07
CA GLU A 61 -0.35 3.66 9.39
C GLU A 61 -0.21 4.01 7.91
N TYR A 62 0.96 3.69 7.33
CA TYR A 62 1.23 3.96 5.93
C TYR A 62 1.56 2.65 5.21
N ARG A 63 0.96 2.47 4.03
CA ARG A 63 1.10 1.28 3.19
C ARG A 63 1.49 1.68 1.78
N VAL A 64 2.15 0.79 1.07
CA VAL A 64 2.40 0.94 -0.38
C VAL A 64 1.30 0.24 -1.14
N GLY A 65 0.49 0.99 -1.90
CA GLY A 65 -0.53 0.45 -2.78
C GLY A 65 -0.01 0.33 -4.21
N TYR A 66 -0.12 -0.86 -4.81
CA TYR A 66 0.22 -1.10 -6.21
C TYR A 66 -0.99 -0.89 -7.14
N HIS A 67 -0.82 -1.08 -8.45
CA HIS A 67 -1.91 -0.91 -9.42
C HIS A 67 -3.19 -1.65 -9.03
N ASN A 68 -3.07 -2.92 -8.63
CA ASN A 68 -4.21 -3.75 -8.23
C ASN A 68 -4.98 -3.21 -7.00
N PHE A 69 -4.32 -2.48 -6.10
CA PHE A 69 -5.03 -1.81 -5.00
C PHE A 69 -6.00 -0.74 -5.53
N PHE A 70 -5.56 0.04 -6.52
CA PHE A 70 -6.37 1.07 -7.16
C PHE A 70 -7.43 0.49 -8.12
N VAL A 71 -7.32 -0.78 -8.52
CA VAL A 71 -8.41 -1.47 -9.21
C VAL A 71 -9.58 -1.72 -8.26
N ILE A 72 -9.31 -2.06 -6.99
CA ILE A 72 -10.36 -2.28 -5.97
C ILE A 72 -11.15 -0.98 -5.72
N THR A 73 -10.49 0.18 -5.75
CA THR A 73 -11.15 1.48 -5.55
C THR A 73 -12.13 1.84 -6.67
N ARG A 74 -12.16 1.10 -7.78
CA ARG A 74 -13.17 1.28 -8.85
C ARG A 74 -14.56 0.83 -8.43
N TYR A 75 -14.67 -0.06 -7.44
CA TYR A 75 -15.96 -0.45 -6.85
C TYR A 75 -16.47 0.61 -5.87
N ASN A 76 -15.55 1.21 -5.11
CA ASN A 76 -15.84 2.31 -4.21
C ASN A 76 -14.60 3.21 -4.10
N HIS A 77 -14.79 4.50 -4.38
CA HIS A 77 -13.77 5.54 -4.49
C HIS A 77 -13.12 5.91 -3.13
N SER A 78 -12.64 4.93 -2.38
CA SER A 78 -12.08 5.07 -1.04
C SER A 78 -10.89 4.13 -0.81
N HIS A 79 -9.77 4.69 -0.33
CA HIS A 79 -8.59 3.91 0.06
C HIS A 79 -8.88 2.99 1.25
N SER A 80 -9.63 3.48 2.26
CA SER A 80 -9.98 2.68 3.43
C SER A 80 -10.86 1.49 3.03
N TYR A 81 -11.83 1.69 2.12
CA TYR A 81 -12.63 0.59 1.58
C TYR A 81 -11.75 -0.46 0.91
N ALA A 82 -10.85 -0.03 0.01
CA ALA A 82 -9.97 -0.95 -0.71
C ALA A 82 -9.04 -1.73 0.24
N MET A 83 -8.53 -1.08 1.29
CA MET A 83 -7.73 -1.75 2.31
C MET A 83 -8.54 -2.77 3.10
N SER A 84 -9.74 -2.42 3.56
CA SER A 84 -10.59 -3.36 4.31
C SER A 84 -10.97 -4.58 3.47
N VAL A 85 -11.27 -4.40 2.17
CA VAL A 85 -11.54 -5.51 1.24
C VAL A 85 -10.30 -6.41 1.10
N PHE A 86 -9.12 -5.82 0.93
CA PHE A 86 -7.88 -6.57 0.82
C PHE A 86 -7.54 -7.34 2.11
N GLU A 87 -7.61 -6.68 3.27
CA GLU A 87 -7.34 -7.31 4.58
C GLU A 87 -8.30 -8.46 4.87
N LEU A 88 -9.58 -8.30 4.56
CA LEU A 88 -10.58 -9.36 4.70
C LEU A 88 -10.24 -10.55 3.80
N ALA A 89 -9.92 -10.31 2.52
CA ALA A 89 -9.56 -11.36 1.57
C ALA A 89 -8.32 -12.14 2.04
N GLU A 90 -7.31 -11.44 2.55
CA GLU A 90 -6.10 -12.02 3.13
C GLU A 90 -6.40 -12.86 4.38
N GLN A 91 -7.28 -12.40 5.27
CA GLN A 91 -7.71 -13.18 6.45
C GLN A 91 -8.45 -14.46 6.05
N VAL A 92 -9.37 -14.38 5.09
CA VAL A 92 -10.10 -15.54 4.57
C VAL A 92 -9.14 -16.54 3.92
N ALA A 93 -8.20 -16.06 3.09
CA ALA A 93 -7.22 -16.91 2.42
C ALA A 93 -6.25 -17.58 3.41
N ARG A 94 -5.85 -16.91 4.49
CA ARG A 94 -5.06 -17.53 5.57
C ARG A 94 -5.85 -18.62 6.28
N ARG A 95 -7.13 -18.39 6.57
CA ARG A 95 -7.99 -19.39 7.22
C ARG A 95 -8.21 -20.61 6.34
N SER A 96 -8.41 -20.43 5.03
CA SER A 96 -8.63 -21.54 4.10
C SER A 96 -7.38 -22.37 3.83
N ARG A 97 -6.19 -21.78 3.85
CA ARG A 97 -4.90 -22.50 3.71
C ARG A 97 -4.46 -23.25 4.98
N GLY A 98 -5.01 -22.88 6.13
CA GLY A 98 -4.76 -23.56 7.41
C GLY A 98 -5.76 -24.67 7.74
N SER A 99 -6.71 -24.97 6.82
CA SER A 99 -7.60 -26.13 6.85
C SER A 99 -7.11 -27.20 5.88
#